data_AF-A0A072UUX4-F1
#
_entry.id   AF-A0A072UUX4-F1
#
_cell.length_a   1.000
_cell.length_b   1.000
_cell.length_c   1.000
_cell.angle_alpha   90.00
_cell.angle_beta   90.00
_cell.angle_gamma   90.00
#
_symmetry.space_group_name_H-M   'P 1'
#
loop_
_entity.id
_entity.type
_entity.pdbx_description
1 polymer ?
#
loop_
_entity_poly.entity_id
_entity_poly.type
_entity_poly.pdbx_seq_one_letter_code
_entity_poly.pdbx_strand_id
1 'polypeptide(L)'
;MKKTKSYKFKEVDLVSLRELALKVKNQTGFRLRYGGLLTILRTNVEEKLVHTLVQFYDPSFRCFTFPDFQLVPTLEAYSHLLGSPIAEKTPFTGPGTSLTPLVIAKDLYLKTSDVSKHLTTKSHIRGFTSKYLLEQANLETTCQDALEAILALLIYGLILFPNLDNFVDMNAIEIFHSRNPVPTLLADMYHAIHDRTLKGRGYILCCVPLLYRWFISHLPSSFHDNSEDWSYSQRMMALSPNEVVWITPATQVKEIITGCGDFLNVPLLGTRGGINYNPELAMRQFGFPMKTKPINLATSPEFFYYSNAPTGQREAFTRAWSKVRRKSVKHLGVRSGIAHEAYTQWVINRAEEIGMPYPAMRHVAASAPSIPLPLPPATQEMYQEHLAMESREKQMWKAQYNEAENLIMTLDGKDEQKTHENLMLKKELVKVRRELEEKDELLMRDSKRARGRRNFYARYCGSDSESESEDHPTTSYA
;
A
#
# COMPACT_ATOMS: atom_id res chain seq x y z
N MET A 1 -4.68 -26.01 -24.29
CA MET A 1 -5.30 -24.91 -23.50
C MET A 1 -5.85 -25.52 -22.21
N LYS A 2 -5.57 -24.93 -21.04
CA LYS A 2 -6.14 -25.42 -19.77
C LYS A 2 -7.54 -24.84 -19.56
N LYS A 3 -8.40 -25.55 -18.83
CA LYS A 3 -9.73 -25.04 -18.46
C LYS A 3 -9.60 -23.87 -17.49
N THR A 4 -10.34 -22.79 -17.76
CA THR A 4 -10.46 -21.68 -16.82
C THR A 4 -11.20 -22.13 -15.55
N LYS A 5 -10.85 -21.50 -14.44
CA LYS A 5 -11.36 -21.82 -13.10
C LYS A 5 -12.31 -20.72 -12.63
N SER A 6 -13.27 -21.08 -11.79
CA SER A 6 -14.29 -20.15 -11.29
C SER A 6 -13.90 -19.62 -9.92
N TYR A 7 -13.37 -18.40 -9.89
CA TYR A 7 -13.00 -17.70 -8.67
C TYR A 7 -14.03 -16.64 -8.32
N LYS A 8 -14.02 -16.23 -7.05
CA LYS A 8 -14.75 -15.07 -6.55
C LYS A 8 -13.82 -14.23 -5.71
N PHE A 9 -13.99 -12.92 -5.76
CA PHE A 9 -13.36 -12.02 -4.81
C PHE A 9 -14.40 -11.57 -3.79
N LYS A 10 -13.93 -11.16 -2.62
CA LYS A 10 -14.82 -10.61 -1.60
C LYS A 10 -15.12 -9.16 -1.94
N GLU A 11 -16.40 -8.84 -2.05
CA GLU A 11 -16.85 -7.46 -2.17
C GLU A 11 -16.80 -6.77 -0.80
N VAL A 12 -16.39 -5.50 -0.81
CA VAL A 12 -16.30 -4.66 0.39
C VAL A 12 -17.10 -3.41 0.09
N ASP A 13 -18.04 -3.07 0.97
CA ASP A 13 -18.71 -1.78 0.88
C ASP A 13 -17.69 -0.67 1.23
N LEU A 14 -17.31 0.09 0.21
CA LEU A 14 -16.34 1.17 0.34
C LEU A 14 -16.99 2.51 0.64
N VAL A 15 -18.33 2.64 0.60
CA VAL A 15 -19.01 3.94 0.72
C VAL A 15 -18.70 4.57 2.07
N SER A 16 -19.02 3.88 3.17
CA SER A 16 -18.77 4.41 4.52
C SER A 16 -17.29 4.67 4.81
N LEU A 17 -16.38 3.88 4.23
CA LEU A 17 -14.94 4.09 4.39
C LEU A 17 -14.46 5.33 3.63
N ARG A 18 -14.98 5.56 2.42
CA ARG A 18 -14.66 6.74 1.61
C ARG A 18 -15.22 8.00 2.24
N GLU A 19 -16.42 7.97 2.79
CA GLU A 19 -16.99 9.07 3.57
C GLU A 19 -16.12 9.39 4.80
N LEU A 20 -15.69 8.37 5.54
CA LEU A 20 -14.80 8.57 6.68
C LEU A 20 -13.43 9.13 6.25
N ALA A 21 -12.91 8.71 5.11
CA ALA A 21 -11.66 9.23 4.54
C ALA A 21 -11.74 10.72 4.16
N LEU A 22 -12.92 11.25 3.83
CA LEU A 22 -13.12 12.69 3.59
C LEU A 22 -12.98 13.53 4.87
N LYS A 23 -13.16 12.92 6.05
CA LYS A 23 -13.04 13.59 7.36
C LYS A 23 -11.59 13.69 7.86
N VAL A 24 -10.64 13.08 7.16
CA VAL A 24 -9.20 13.18 7.48
C VAL A 24 -8.68 14.56 7.10
N LYS A 25 -8.35 15.37 8.11
CA LYS A 25 -7.90 16.77 7.89
C LYS A 25 -6.51 16.86 7.26
N ASN A 26 -5.60 15.97 7.64
CA ASN A 26 -4.20 16.00 7.18
C ASN A 26 -3.84 14.72 6.40
N GLN A 27 -4.12 14.71 5.10
CA GLN A 27 -3.83 13.55 4.25
C GLN A 27 -2.33 13.22 4.18
N THR A 28 -1.44 14.23 4.21
CA THR A 28 0.01 14.02 4.22
C THR A 28 0.47 13.36 5.51
N GLY A 29 -0.01 13.85 6.66
CA GLY A 29 0.26 13.26 7.97
C GLY A 29 -0.26 11.82 8.08
N PHE A 30 -1.48 11.58 7.59
CA PHE A 30 -2.04 10.24 7.50
C PHE A 30 -1.14 9.31 6.67
N ARG A 31 -0.70 9.75 5.49
CA ARG A 31 0.19 8.98 4.61
C ARG A 31 1.54 8.67 5.28
N LEU A 32 2.11 9.62 6.01
CA LEU A 32 3.35 9.40 6.76
C LEU A 32 3.19 8.37 7.89
N ARG A 33 2.01 8.33 8.53
CA ARG A 33 1.72 7.40 9.64
C ARG A 33 1.34 6.00 9.20
N TYR A 34 0.50 5.90 8.17
CA TYR A 34 -0.17 4.65 7.79
C TYR A 34 0.16 4.18 6.38
N GLY A 35 0.97 4.93 5.62
CA GLY A 35 1.27 4.65 4.23
C GLY A 35 0.16 5.08 3.27
N GLY A 36 0.21 4.54 2.05
CA GLY A 36 -0.71 4.83 0.95
C GLY A 36 -2.12 4.22 1.09
N LEU A 37 -2.65 4.02 2.31
CA LEU A 37 -3.97 3.37 2.49
C LEU A 37 -5.11 4.12 1.80
N LEU A 38 -5.08 5.46 1.81
CA LEU A 38 -6.11 6.24 1.09
C LEU A 38 -6.05 5.99 -0.42
N THR A 39 -4.86 5.77 -0.98
CA THR A 39 -4.67 5.39 -2.39
C THR A 39 -5.25 4.00 -2.67
N ILE A 40 -5.04 3.05 -1.75
CA ILE A 40 -5.65 1.72 -1.85
C ILE A 40 -7.18 1.80 -1.80
N LEU A 41 -7.74 2.56 -0.86
CA LEU A 41 -9.19 2.75 -0.71
C LEU A 41 -9.85 3.43 -1.94
N ARG A 42 -9.13 4.37 -2.57
CA ARG A 42 -9.61 5.10 -3.76
C ARG A 42 -9.43 4.31 -5.07
N THR A 43 -8.71 3.18 -5.04
CA THR A 43 -8.47 2.41 -6.26
C THR A 43 -9.77 1.82 -6.78
N ASN A 44 -10.13 2.18 -8.01
CA ASN A 44 -11.24 1.55 -8.71
C ASN A 44 -10.73 0.27 -9.38
N VAL A 45 -11.22 -0.88 -8.92
CA VAL A 45 -10.74 -2.19 -9.37
C VAL A 45 -11.60 -2.69 -10.52
N GLU A 46 -10.98 -2.95 -11.66
CA GLU A 46 -11.60 -3.67 -12.76
C GLU A 46 -11.59 -5.18 -12.43
N GLU A 47 -12.63 -5.67 -11.76
CA GLU A 47 -12.66 -7.05 -11.22
C GLU A 47 -12.39 -8.11 -12.30
N LYS A 48 -12.94 -7.92 -13.51
CA LYS A 48 -12.73 -8.80 -14.66
C LYS A 48 -11.25 -8.92 -15.04
N LEU A 49 -10.46 -7.85 -14.90
CA LEU A 49 -9.02 -7.87 -15.16
C LEU A 49 -8.32 -8.79 -14.17
N VAL A 50 -8.62 -8.66 -12.87
CA VAL A 50 -8.02 -9.48 -11.82
C VAL A 50 -8.44 -10.94 -11.95
N HIS A 51 -9.71 -11.20 -12.26
CA HIS A 51 -10.22 -12.55 -12.56
C HIS A 51 -9.47 -13.22 -13.71
N THR A 52 -9.15 -12.44 -14.74
CA THR A 52 -8.40 -12.92 -15.90
C THR A 52 -6.94 -13.20 -15.51
N LEU A 53 -6.29 -12.28 -14.80
CA LEU A 53 -4.91 -12.40 -14.32
C LEU A 53 -4.69 -13.69 -13.51
N VAL A 54 -5.57 -14.01 -12.56
CA VAL A 54 -5.40 -15.20 -11.70
C VAL A 54 -5.48 -16.53 -12.46
N GLN A 55 -6.00 -16.54 -13.70
CA GLN A 55 -5.94 -17.73 -14.56
C GLN A 55 -4.51 -18.03 -15.06
N PHE A 56 -3.64 -17.02 -15.11
CA PHE A 56 -2.23 -17.13 -15.52
C PHE A 56 -1.32 -17.57 -14.37
N TYR A 57 -1.84 -17.79 -13.17
CA TYR A 57 -1.03 -18.25 -12.03
C TYR A 57 -0.45 -19.65 -12.28
N ASP A 58 0.86 -19.77 -12.13
CA ASP A 58 1.63 -21.02 -12.16
C ASP A 58 1.93 -21.47 -10.72
N PRO A 59 1.27 -22.52 -10.20
CA PRO A 59 1.47 -22.97 -8.84
C PRO A 59 2.86 -23.58 -8.59
N SER A 60 3.54 -24.13 -9.61
CA SER A 60 4.86 -24.76 -9.43
C SER A 60 5.96 -23.74 -9.22
N PHE A 61 5.83 -22.53 -9.75
CA PHE A 61 6.81 -21.46 -9.60
C PHE A 61 6.31 -20.25 -8.79
N ARG A 62 5.02 -20.26 -8.42
CA ARG A 62 4.36 -19.20 -7.63
C ARG A 62 4.55 -17.84 -8.28
N CYS A 63 4.23 -17.76 -9.57
CA CYS A 63 4.29 -16.56 -10.39
C CYS A 63 3.13 -16.53 -11.40
N PHE A 64 2.99 -15.44 -12.15
CA PHE A 64 2.07 -15.36 -13.28
C PHE A 64 2.85 -15.63 -14.57
N THR A 65 2.49 -16.69 -15.28
CA THR A 65 3.16 -17.12 -16.52
C THR A 65 2.28 -16.80 -17.72
N PHE A 66 2.79 -15.92 -18.58
CA PHE A 66 2.24 -15.55 -19.88
C PHE A 66 2.94 -16.35 -20.99
N PRO A 67 2.54 -16.25 -22.27
CA PRO A 67 3.04 -17.13 -23.32
C PRO A 67 4.58 -17.18 -23.46
N ASP A 68 5.30 -16.09 -23.21
CA ASP A 68 6.76 -15.98 -23.32
C ASP A 68 7.41 -15.08 -22.26
N PHE A 69 6.67 -14.71 -21.22
CA PHE A 69 7.22 -13.96 -20.09
C PHE A 69 6.52 -14.32 -18.78
N GLN A 70 7.14 -13.92 -17.67
CA GLN A 70 6.60 -14.13 -16.33
C GLN A 70 6.59 -12.81 -15.56
N LEU A 71 5.59 -12.65 -14.68
CA LEU A 71 5.48 -11.55 -13.74
C LEU A 71 5.33 -12.08 -12.32
N VAL A 72 5.99 -11.41 -11.38
CA VAL A 72 6.09 -11.83 -9.99
C VAL A 72 5.81 -10.63 -9.07
N PRO A 73 4.77 -10.71 -8.21
CA PRO A 73 4.64 -9.78 -7.10
C PRO A 73 5.81 -9.94 -6.11
N THR A 74 6.44 -8.83 -5.75
CA THR A 74 7.59 -8.82 -4.83
C THR A 74 7.30 -7.99 -3.58
N LEU A 75 8.09 -8.21 -2.53
CA LEU A 75 8.02 -7.41 -1.30
C LEU A 75 8.28 -5.94 -1.59
N GLU A 76 9.26 -5.65 -2.45
CA GLU A 76 9.64 -4.31 -2.87
C GLU A 76 8.49 -3.61 -3.60
N ALA A 77 7.83 -4.32 -4.53
CA ALA A 77 6.67 -3.79 -5.24
C ALA A 77 5.52 -3.46 -4.28
N TYR A 78 5.20 -4.37 -3.35
CA TYR A 78 4.11 -4.18 -2.39
C TYR A 78 4.45 -3.08 -1.38
N SER A 79 5.71 -3.00 -0.94
CA SER A 79 6.20 -1.94 -0.06
C SER A 79 6.02 -0.55 -0.67
N HIS A 80 6.40 -0.40 -1.93
CA HIS A 80 6.23 0.86 -2.65
C HIS A 80 4.75 1.23 -2.84
N LEU A 81 3.94 0.29 -3.34
CA LEU A 81 2.52 0.52 -3.61
C LEU A 81 1.72 0.85 -2.33
N LEU A 82 2.07 0.22 -1.22
CA LEU A 82 1.48 0.50 0.08
C LEU A 82 2.10 1.72 0.76
N GLY A 83 3.24 2.24 0.29
CA GLY A 83 3.98 3.30 0.96
C GLY A 83 4.40 2.94 2.39
N SER A 84 4.71 1.67 2.63
CA SER A 84 5.10 1.14 3.95
C SER A 84 6.39 0.35 3.82
N PRO A 85 7.40 0.57 4.69
CA PRO A 85 8.68 -0.12 4.59
C PRO A 85 8.54 -1.61 4.92
N ILE A 86 9.43 -2.42 4.35
CA ILE A 86 9.67 -3.79 4.82
C ILE A 86 10.56 -3.67 6.06
N ALA A 87 9.96 -3.75 7.25
CA ALA A 87 10.71 -3.51 8.48
C ALA A 87 11.73 -4.64 8.75
N GLU A 88 12.89 -4.28 9.29
CA GLU A 88 13.96 -5.22 9.72
C GLU A 88 13.65 -5.91 11.05
N LYS A 89 12.39 -6.33 11.21
CA LYS A 89 11.91 -7.08 12.36
C LYS A 89 11.10 -8.26 11.86
N THR A 90 11.01 -9.29 12.69
CA THR A 90 10.14 -10.43 12.43
C THR A 90 8.74 -9.95 12.06
N PRO A 91 8.21 -10.31 10.87
CA PRO A 91 6.85 -9.99 10.47
C PRO A 91 5.82 -10.71 11.34
N PHE A 92 4.54 -10.63 10.95
CA PHE A 92 3.48 -11.41 11.58
C PHE A 92 3.88 -12.89 11.70
N THR A 93 3.77 -13.43 12.91
CA THR A 93 4.25 -14.79 13.21
C THR A 93 3.12 -15.83 13.15
N GLY A 94 1.90 -15.45 12.78
CA GLY A 94 0.72 -16.32 12.82
C GLY A 94 -0.13 -16.12 14.07
N PRO A 95 -1.35 -16.71 14.10
CA PRO A 95 -2.26 -16.59 15.24
C PRO A 95 -1.65 -17.19 16.51
N GLY A 96 -1.82 -16.54 17.66
CA GLY A 96 -1.37 -17.10 18.95
C GLY A 96 -1.31 -16.08 20.09
N THR A 97 -0.51 -15.03 19.94
CA THR A 97 -0.31 -14.03 21.00
C THR A 97 -1.20 -12.82 20.76
N SER A 98 -2.44 -12.88 21.27
CA SER A 98 -3.38 -11.76 21.10
C SER A 98 -2.98 -10.55 21.92
N LEU A 99 -3.04 -9.38 21.28
CA LEU A 99 -2.85 -8.10 21.95
C LEU A 99 -3.84 -7.92 23.09
N THR A 100 -3.38 -7.31 24.18
CA THR A 100 -4.26 -6.96 25.30
C THR A 100 -5.17 -5.80 24.89
N PRO A 101 -6.39 -5.71 25.45
CA PRO A 101 -7.28 -4.58 25.22
C PRO A 101 -6.63 -3.22 25.48
N LEU A 102 -5.69 -3.14 26.43
CA LEU A 102 -4.93 -1.93 26.75
C LEU A 102 -4.07 -1.45 25.57
N VAL A 103 -3.38 -2.38 24.90
CA VAL A 103 -2.53 -2.04 23.75
C VAL A 103 -3.38 -1.57 22.58
N ILE A 104 -4.47 -2.30 22.29
CA ILE A 104 -5.41 -1.93 21.22
C ILE A 104 -6.03 -0.56 21.49
N ALA A 105 -6.45 -0.30 22.74
CA ALA A 105 -7.00 0.99 23.15
C ALA A 105 -6.00 2.14 22.94
N LYS A 106 -4.73 1.92 23.26
CA LYS A 106 -3.66 2.89 23.02
C LYS A 106 -3.46 3.17 21.53
N ASP A 107 -3.45 2.14 20.69
CA ASP A 107 -3.24 2.31 19.24
C ASP A 107 -4.41 3.01 18.54
N LEU A 108 -5.63 2.85 19.07
CA LEU A 108 -6.85 3.46 18.53
C LEU A 108 -7.27 4.76 19.24
N TYR A 109 -6.53 5.18 20.26
CA TYR A 109 -6.87 6.33 21.11
C TYR A 109 -8.27 6.19 21.75
N LEU A 110 -8.65 4.97 22.13
CA LEU A 110 -9.91 4.63 22.78
C LEU A 110 -9.72 4.31 24.26
N LYS A 111 -10.81 4.20 25.02
CA LYS A 111 -10.76 3.70 26.40
C LYS A 111 -10.64 2.17 26.42
N THR A 112 -9.82 1.65 27.32
CA THR A 112 -9.64 0.20 27.50
C THR A 112 -10.94 -0.52 27.84
N SER A 113 -11.84 0.12 28.61
CA SER A 113 -13.17 -0.42 28.93
C SER A 113 -14.02 -0.60 27.67
N ASP A 114 -13.97 0.36 26.76
CA ASP A 114 -14.78 0.37 25.54
C ASP A 114 -14.27 -0.70 24.57
N VAL A 115 -12.94 -0.79 24.39
CA VAL A 115 -12.30 -1.86 23.63
C VAL A 115 -12.67 -3.24 24.20
N SER A 116 -12.56 -3.43 25.51
CA SER A 116 -12.84 -4.72 26.15
C SER A 116 -14.29 -5.14 25.97
N LYS A 117 -15.23 -4.19 26.06
CA LYS A 117 -16.66 -4.42 25.90
C LYS A 117 -17.06 -4.80 24.47
N HIS A 118 -16.37 -4.25 23.47
CA HIS A 118 -16.74 -4.41 22.05
C HIS A 118 -15.87 -5.38 21.26
N LEU A 119 -14.82 -5.94 21.88
CA LEU A 119 -14.13 -7.11 21.36
C LEU A 119 -15.06 -8.32 21.43
N THR A 120 -15.59 -8.72 20.29
CA THR A 120 -16.57 -9.80 20.15
C THR A 120 -15.97 -10.99 19.42
N THR A 121 -16.64 -12.14 19.52
CA THR A 121 -16.27 -13.35 18.76
C THR A 121 -17.39 -13.67 17.78
N LYS A 122 -17.06 -13.72 16.49
CA LYS A 122 -17.96 -14.11 15.40
C LYS A 122 -17.35 -15.30 14.68
N SER A 123 -18.08 -16.41 14.55
CA SER A 123 -17.60 -17.63 13.88
C SER A 123 -16.23 -18.11 14.38
N HIS A 124 -16.04 -18.16 15.70
CA HIS A 124 -14.78 -18.52 16.38
C HIS A 124 -13.60 -17.56 16.14
N ILE A 125 -13.84 -16.41 15.51
CA ILE A 125 -12.82 -15.38 15.26
C ILE A 125 -13.12 -14.17 16.13
N ARG A 126 -12.14 -13.75 16.94
CA ARG A 126 -12.23 -12.57 17.79
C ARG A 126 -11.88 -11.31 17.00
N GLY A 127 -12.49 -10.17 17.34
CA GLY A 127 -12.22 -8.89 16.70
C GLY A 127 -13.31 -7.84 16.95
N PHE A 128 -13.42 -6.87 16.03
CA PHE A 128 -14.44 -5.82 16.06
C PHE A 128 -15.38 -5.90 14.88
N THR A 129 -16.64 -5.52 15.09
CA THR A 129 -17.54 -5.22 13.96
C THR A 129 -17.12 -3.90 13.31
N SER A 130 -17.20 -3.83 11.98
CA SER A 130 -16.92 -2.57 11.27
C SER A 130 -17.90 -1.48 11.68
N LYS A 131 -19.16 -1.84 11.96
CA LYS A 131 -20.21 -0.94 12.47
C LYS A 131 -19.76 -0.22 13.74
N TYR A 132 -19.27 -0.94 14.75
CA TYR A 132 -18.80 -0.32 16.00
C TYR A 132 -17.67 0.68 15.73
N LEU A 133 -16.67 0.29 14.93
CA LEU A 133 -15.55 1.16 14.61
C LEU A 133 -16.00 2.41 13.84
N LEU A 134 -16.90 2.26 12.86
CA LEU A 134 -17.48 3.39 12.13
C LEU A 134 -18.27 4.32 13.04
N GLU A 135 -19.08 3.80 13.97
CA GLU A 135 -19.81 4.59 14.95
C GLU A 135 -18.84 5.39 15.84
N GLN A 136 -17.79 4.75 16.36
CA GLN A 136 -16.76 5.43 17.16
C GLN A 136 -16.05 6.53 16.37
N ALA A 137 -15.70 6.28 15.11
CA ALA A 137 -15.01 7.27 14.28
C ALA A 137 -15.90 8.49 13.93
N ASN A 138 -17.22 8.35 14.01
CA ASN A 138 -18.19 9.39 13.68
C ASN A 138 -18.71 10.20 14.87
N LEU A 139 -18.33 9.86 16.11
CA LEU A 139 -18.71 10.67 17.27
C LEU A 139 -18.07 12.06 17.20
N GLU A 140 -18.82 13.10 17.59
CA GLU A 140 -18.33 14.48 17.63
C GLU A 140 -17.14 14.67 18.59
N THR A 141 -17.06 13.82 19.62
CA THR A 141 -15.99 13.84 20.62
C THR A 141 -14.71 13.13 20.17
N THR A 142 -14.74 12.43 19.03
CA THR A 142 -13.59 11.67 18.52
C THR A 142 -12.52 12.62 17.99
N CYS A 143 -11.32 12.55 18.56
CA CYS A 143 -10.19 13.33 18.09
C CYS A 143 -9.70 12.84 16.72
N GLN A 144 -8.97 13.68 15.99
CA GLN A 144 -8.49 13.32 14.65
C GLN A 144 -7.54 12.12 14.67
N ASP A 145 -6.70 11.97 15.68
CA ASP A 145 -5.80 10.81 15.76
C ASP A 145 -6.57 9.50 15.93
N ALA A 146 -7.64 9.49 16.73
CA ALA A 146 -8.55 8.35 16.87
C ALA A 146 -9.28 8.04 15.56
N LEU A 147 -9.83 9.06 14.90
CA LEU A 147 -10.52 8.90 13.61
C LEU A 147 -9.58 8.29 12.57
N GLU A 148 -8.36 8.82 12.45
CA GLU A 148 -7.36 8.32 11.50
C GLU A 148 -6.92 6.89 11.83
N ALA A 149 -6.68 6.57 13.11
CA ALA A 149 -6.31 5.22 13.55
C ALA A 149 -7.42 4.21 13.27
N ILE A 150 -8.68 4.57 13.55
CA ILE A 150 -9.84 3.71 13.28
C ILE A 150 -10.03 3.50 11.78
N LEU A 151 -9.93 4.57 10.97
CA LEU A 151 -9.99 4.45 9.51
C LEU A 151 -8.89 3.53 8.97
N ALA A 152 -7.65 3.69 9.45
CA ALA A 152 -6.54 2.84 9.06
C ALA A 152 -6.80 1.37 9.44
N LEU A 153 -7.27 1.10 10.66
CA LEU A 153 -7.60 -0.26 11.11
C LEU A 153 -8.74 -0.88 10.28
N LEU A 154 -9.77 -0.10 9.94
CA LEU A 154 -10.85 -0.53 9.06
C LEU A 154 -10.32 -0.93 7.67
N ILE A 155 -9.41 -0.14 7.07
CA ILE A 155 -8.77 -0.48 5.81
C ILE A 155 -7.93 -1.77 5.95
N TYR A 156 -7.21 -1.93 7.06
CA TYR A 156 -6.46 -3.16 7.34
C TYR A 156 -7.36 -4.40 7.36
N GLY A 157 -8.42 -4.40 8.17
CA GLY A 157 -9.26 -5.59 8.34
C GLY A 157 -10.23 -5.87 7.19
N LEU A 158 -10.70 -4.83 6.50
CA LEU A 158 -11.71 -5.00 5.45
C LEU A 158 -11.10 -5.12 4.05
N ILE A 159 -9.96 -4.46 3.78
CA ILE A 159 -9.37 -4.39 2.44
C ILE A 159 -8.03 -5.12 2.35
N LEU A 160 -7.12 -4.91 3.31
CA LEU A 160 -5.79 -5.53 3.25
C LEU A 160 -5.83 -7.01 3.63
N PHE A 161 -6.53 -7.35 4.71
CA PHE A 161 -6.63 -8.71 5.27
C PHE A 161 -8.09 -9.16 5.37
N PRO A 162 -8.83 -9.24 4.24
CA PRO A 162 -10.23 -9.59 4.25
C PRO A 162 -10.47 -11.00 4.79
N ASN A 163 -11.33 -11.12 5.79
CA ASN A 163 -11.74 -12.40 6.36
C ASN A 163 -13.26 -12.53 6.44
N LEU A 164 -13.89 -12.13 7.55
CA LEU A 164 -15.35 -12.15 7.73
C LEU A 164 -16.00 -10.85 7.25
N ASP A 165 -17.27 -10.91 6.82
CA ASP A 165 -17.96 -9.72 6.33
C ASP A 165 -18.22 -8.74 7.48
N ASN A 166 -17.93 -7.46 7.23
CA ASN A 166 -18.12 -6.34 8.15
C ASN A 166 -17.43 -6.57 9.51
N PHE A 167 -16.22 -7.15 9.48
CA PHE A 167 -15.49 -7.54 10.69
C PHE A 167 -13.98 -7.37 10.52
N VAL A 168 -13.34 -6.77 11.52
CA VAL A 168 -11.88 -6.62 11.62
C VAL A 168 -11.39 -7.64 12.64
N ASP A 169 -10.70 -8.67 12.19
CA ASP A 169 -10.22 -9.74 13.06
C ASP A 169 -8.94 -9.40 13.83
N MET A 170 -8.62 -10.22 14.84
CA MET A 170 -7.42 -10.06 15.65
C MET A 170 -6.12 -10.12 14.85
N ASN A 171 -6.05 -10.88 13.76
CA ASN A 171 -4.82 -10.92 12.94
C ASN A 171 -4.60 -9.56 12.27
N ALA A 172 -5.64 -8.94 11.71
CA ALA A 172 -5.55 -7.60 11.12
C ALA A 172 -5.16 -6.55 12.18
N ILE A 173 -5.69 -6.66 13.41
CA ILE A 173 -5.33 -5.78 14.54
C ILE A 173 -3.85 -5.97 14.93
N GLU A 174 -3.36 -7.20 15.03
CA GLU A 174 -1.97 -7.52 15.32
C GLU A 174 -1.02 -7.00 14.24
N ILE A 175 -1.39 -7.15 12.97
CA ILE A 175 -0.60 -6.65 11.84
C ILE A 175 -0.59 -5.12 11.83
N PHE A 176 -1.73 -4.47 12.10
CA PHE A 176 -1.84 -3.02 12.26
C PHE A 176 -0.90 -2.51 13.37
N HIS A 177 -0.94 -3.12 14.54
CA HIS A 177 -0.03 -2.81 15.65
C HIS A 177 1.44 -2.97 15.26
N SER A 178 1.77 -4.05 14.55
CA SER A 178 3.14 -4.33 14.13
C SER A 178 3.70 -3.30 13.15
N ARG A 179 2.85 -2.56 12.41
CA ARG A 179 3.25 -1.64 11.33
C ARG A 179 4.21 -2.26 10.29
N ASN A 180 4.12 -3.58 10.08
CA ASN A 180 4.91 -4.30 9.08
C ASN A 180 4.01 -5.23 8.23
N PRO A 181 3.02 -4.69 7.50
CA PRO A 181 2.02 -5.49 6.80
C PRO A 181 2.54 -6.16 5.52
N VAL A 182 3.63 -5.66 4.93
CA VAL A 182 4.06 -6.01 3.56
C VAL A 182 4.35 -7.51 3.40
N PRO A 183 5.14 -8.16 4.29
CA PRO A 183 5.39 -9.59 4.16
C PRO A 183 4.13 -10.43 4.28
N THR A 184 3.24 -10.08 5.21
CA THR A 184 1.97 -10.78 5.44
C THR A 184 1.00 -10.59 4.28
N LEU A 185 0.93 -9.40 3.69
CA LEU A 185 0.10 -9.11 2.52
C LEU A 185 0.51 -9.93 1.31
N LEU A 186 1.81 -9.98 1.05
CA LEU A 186 2.35 -10.78 -0.05
C LEU A 186 2.10 -12.28 0.21
N ALA A 187 2.26 -12.71 1.47
CA ALA A 187 1.96 -14.09 1.89
C ALA A 187 0.49 -14.44 1.61
N ASP A 188 -0.45 -13.61 2.03
CA ASP A 188 -1.89 -13.85 1.87
C ASP A 188 -2.31 -13.85 0.41
N MET A 189 -1.72 -12.98 -0.42
CA MET A 189 -1.97 -13.01 -1.86
C MET A 189 -1.53 -14.34 -2.47
N TYR A 190 -0.27 -14.75 -2.24
CA TYR A 190 0.23 -16.02 -2.77
C TYR A 190 -0.55 -17.21 -2.20
N HIS A 191 -0.78 -17.24 -0.90
CA HIS A 191 -1.47 -18.33 -0.21
C HIS A 191 -2.90 -18.50 -0.74
N ALA A 192 -3.67 -17.40 -0.83
CA ALA A 192 -5.04 -17.43 -1.31
C ALA A 192 -5.14 -17.85 -2.78
N ILE A 193 -4.31 -17.28 -3.67
CA ILE A 193 -4.33 -17.65 -5.09
C ILE A 193 -3.85 -19.09 -5.28
N HIS A 194 -2.79 -19.51 -4.60
CA HIS A 194 -2.24 -20.86 -4.71
C HIS A 194 -3.26 -21.91 -4.28
N ASP A 195 -3.85 -21.75 -3.10
CA ASP A 195 -4.87 -22.64 -2.57
C ASP A 195 -6.09 -22.75 -3.51
N ARG A 196 -6.62 -21.62 -3.97
CA ARG A 196 -7.78 -21.62 -4.87
C ARG A 196 -7.44 -22.17 -6.25
N THR A 197 -6.22 -21.96 -6.72
CA THR A 197 -5.72 -22.58 -7.94
C THR A 197 -5.69 -24.10 -7.80
N LEU A 198 -5.16 -24.65 -6.70
CA LEU A 198 -5.15 -26.10 -6.46
C LEU A 198 -6.57 -26.68 -6.38
N LYS A 199 -7.51 -25.97 -5.75
CA LYS A 199 -8.92 -26.40 -5.62
C LYS A 199 -9.77 -26.16 -6.87
N GLY A 200 -9.36 -25.28 -7.77
CA GLY A 200 -10.08 -24.94 -8.99
C GLY A 200 -11.30 -24.03 -8.83
N ARG A 201 -11.65 -23.63 -7.59
CA ARG A 201 -12.84 -22.81 -7.30
C ARG A 201 -12.82 -22.11 -5.94
N GLY A 202 -13.68 -21.10 -5.80
CA GLY A 202 -14.02 -20.47 -4.51
C GLY A 202 -13.47 -19.06 -4.35
N TYR A 203 -13.50 -18.56 -3.11
CA TYR A 203 -13.09 -17.19 -2.80
C TYR A 203 -11.58 -17.05 -2.66
N ILE A 204 -10.99 -16.14 -3.43
CA ILE A 204 -9.62 -15.66 -3.23
C ILE A 204 -9.69 -14.49 -2.26
N LEU A 205 -9.24 -14.73 -1.03
CA LEU A 205 -9.31 -13.76 0.06
C LEU A 205 -7.93 -13.13 0.23
N CYS A 206 -7.70 -12.05 -0.51
CA CYS A 206 -6.48 -11.24 -0.49
C CYS A 206 -6.82 -9.76 -0.76
N CYS A 207 -5.83 -8.87 -0.66
CA CYS A 207 -5.99 -7.47 -1.02
C CYS A 207 -6.09 -7.28 -2.55
N VAL A 208 -7.30 -7.34 -3.10
CA VAL A 208 -7.56 -7.20 -4.54
C VAL A 208 -7.08 -5.85 -5.10
N PRO A 209 -7.31 -4.69 -4.45
CA PRO A 209 -6.82 -3.43 -4.99
C PRO A 209 -5.30 -3.38 -5.11
N LEU A 210 -4.56 -4.00 -4.20
CA LEU A 210 -3.10 -4.02 -4.26
C LEU A 210 -2.59 -4.92 -5.39
N LEU A 211 -3.18 -6.11 -5.57
CA LEU A 211 -2.89 -6.98 -6.71
C LEU A 211 -3.20 -6.31 -8.05
N TYR A 212 -4.34 -5.64 -8.14
CA TYR A 212 -4.75 -4.86 -9.30
C TYR A 212 -3.74 -3.76 -9.62
N ARG A 213 -3.39 -2.92 -8.64
CA ARG A 213 -2.41 -1.84 -8.82
C ARG A 213 -1.04 -2.35 -9.23
N TRP A 214 -0.60 -3.47 -8.66
CA TRP A 214 0.64 -4.12 -9.06
C TRP A 214 0.59 -4.52 -10.53
N PHE A 215 -0.47 -5.20 -10.95
CA PHE A 215 -0.55 -5.69 -12.32
C PHE A 215 -0.64 -4.56 -13.34
N ILE A 216 -1.49 -3.55 -13.13
CA ILE A 216 -1.59 -2.40 -14.05
C ILE A 216 -0.28 -1.61 -14.17
N SER A 217 0.58 -1.61 -13.13
CA SER A 217 1.88 -0.94 -13.20
C SER A 217 2.85 -1.59 -14.18
N HIS A 218 2.56 -2.81 -14.64
CA HIS A 218 3.34 -3.55 -15.63
C HIS A 218 2.70 -3.55 -17.03
N LEU A 219 1.53 -2.94 -17.20
CA LEU A 219 0.82 -2.89 -18.47
C LEU A 219 1.22 -1.63 -19.27
N PRO A 220 1.33 -1.72 -20.61
CA PRO A 220 1.55 -0.54 -21.45
C PRO A 220 0.33 0.38 -21.40
N SER A 221 0.51 1.67 -21.67
CA SER A 221 -0.60 2.64 -21.76
C SER A 221 -1.66 2.21 -22.78
N SER A 222 -1.23 1.68 -23.93
CA SER A 222 -2.11 1.15 -24.98
C SER A 222 -2.99 0.00 -24.50
N PHE A 223 -2.61 -0.69 -23.41
CA PHE A 223 -3.47 -1.71 -22.85
C PHE A 223 -4.80 -1.08 -22.49
N HIS A 224 -4.85 0.12 -21.91
CA HIS A 224 -6.11 0.72 -21.45
C HIS A 224 -7.02 1.21 -22.58
N ASP A 225 -6.44 1.49 -23.76
CA ASP A 225 -7.17 1.96 -24.93
C ASP A 225 -7.77 0.75 -25.68
N ASN A 226 -8.99 0.36 -25.31
CA ASN A 226 -9.67 -0.78 -25.92
C ASN A 226 -10.41 -0.42 -27.22
N SER A 227 -9.73 0.23 -28.17
CA SER A 227 -10.34 0.64 -29.44
C SER A 227 -10.89 -0.52 -30.28
N GLU A 228 -10.36 -1.73 -30.07
CA GLU A 228 -10.74 -2.94 -30.80
C GLU A 228 -11.79 -3.80 -30.08
N ASP A 229 -12.35 -3.32 -28.96
CA ASP A 229 -13.34 -4.03 -28.14
C ASP A 229 -12.90 -5.44 -27.65
N TRP A 230 -11.59 -5.66 -27.52
CA TRP A 230 -11.05 -6.93 -27.04
C TRP A 230 -11.36 -7.16 -25.56
N SER A 231 -11.66 -8.42 -25.23
CA SER A 231 -11.71 -8.87 -23.84
C SER A 231 -10.34 -8.78 -23.16
N TYR A 232 -10.31 -8.68 -21.82
CA TYR A 232 -9.04 -8.71 -21.08
C TYR A 232 -8.22 -9.96 -21.35
N SER A 233 -8.86 -11.12 -21.58
CA SER A 233 -8.15 -12.35 -21.92
C SER A 233 -7.44 -12.24 -23.27
N GLN A 234 -8.10 -11.66 -24.28
CA GLN A 234 -7.47 -11.42 -25.58
C GLN A 234 -6.30 -10.43 -25.45
N ARG A 235 -6.50 -9.31 -24.75
CA ARG A 235 -5.45 -8.33 -24.52
C ARG A 235 -4.25 -8.92 -23.77
N MET A 236 -4.47 -9.71 -22.72
CA MET A 236 -3.37 -10.38 -22.00
C MET A 236 -2.64 -11.44 -22.84
N MET A 237 -3.35 -12.16 -23.70
CA MET A 237 -2.74 -13.13 -24.63
C MET A 237 -2.00 -12.45 -25.78
N ALA A 238 -2.33 -11.20 -26.10
CA ALA A 238 -1.67 -10.40 -27.13
C ALA A 238 -0.41 -9.69 -26.62
N LEU A 239 -0.31 -9.41 -25.31
CA LEU A 239 0.85 -8.74 -24.71
C LEU A 239 2.16 -9.40 -25.12
N SER A 240 3.07 -8.60 -25.68
CA SER A 240 4.45 -9.01 -25.93
C SER A 240 5.39 -8.57 -24.80
N PRO A 241 6.53 -9.27 -24.60
CA PRO A 241 7.51 -8.85 -23.60
C PRO A 241 8.09 -7.45 -23.83
N ASN A 242 7.99 -6.89 -25.03
CA ASN A 242 8.52 -5.56 -25.36
C ASN A 242 7.58 -4.43 -24.92
N GLU A 243 6.29 -4.72 -24.77
CA GLU A 243 5.29 -3.75 -24.33
C GLU A 243 5.13 -3.73 -22.80
N VAL A 244 5.55 -4.80 -22.13
CA VAL A 244 5.50 -4.89 -20.66
C VAL A 244 6.41 -3.82 -20.04
N VAL A 245 5.85 -3.07 -19.09
CA VAL A 245 6.63 -2.12 -18.29
C VAL A 245 7.40 -2.89 -17.23
N TRP A 246 8.65 -3.27 -17.54
CA TRP A 246 9.48 -4.08 -16.64
C TRP A 246 9.91 -3.30 -15.40
N ILE A 247 10.45 -2.10 -15.59
CA ILE A 247 11.00 -1.28 -14.53
C ILE A 247 9.94 -0.27 -14.11
N THR A 248 9.48 -0.37 -12.87
CA THR A 248 8.54 0.56 -12.28
C THR A 248 9.25 1.39 -11.20
N PRO A 249 8.70 2.53 -10.75
CA PRO A 249 9.26 3.25 -9.60
C PRO A 249 9.43 2.36 -8.35
N ALA A 250 8.61 1.31 -8.24
CA ALA A 250 8.65 0.35 -7.16
C ALA A 250 9.87 -0.59 -7.18
N THR A 251 10.52 -0.76 -8.33
CA THR A 251 11.66 -1.67 -8.49
C THR A 251 13.02 -0.96 -8.50
N GLN A 252 13.04 0.36 -8.29
CA GLN A 252 14.25 1.17 -8.13
C GLN A 252 14.85 1.06 -6.72
N VAL A 253 15.09 -0.17 -6.26
CA VAL A 253 15.69 -0.43 -4.95
C VAL A 253 17.21 -0.46 -5.01
N LYS A 254 17.88 -0.18 -3.87
CA LYS A 254 19.34 -0.32 -3.72
C LYS A 254 19.75 -1.78 -3.45
N GLU A 255 18.85 -2.54 -2.86
CA GLU A 255 19.07 -3.94 -2.49
C GLU A 255 17.78 -4.72 -2.68
N ILE A 256 17.92 -5.97 -3.09
CA ILE A 256 16.80 -6.90 -3.33
C ILE A 256 16.86 -8.01 -2.29
N ILE A 257 15.72 -8.34 -1.69
CA ILE A 257 15.62 -9.51 -0.82
C ILE A 257 15.66 -10.77 -1.69
N THR A 258 16.64 -11.63 -1.45
CA THR A 258 16.87 -12.86 -2.24
C THR A 258 16.49 -14.12 -1.48
N GLY A 259 16.47 -14.07 -0.15
CA GLY A 259 16.01 -15.17 0.71
C GLY A 259 16.15 -14.84 2.19
N CYS A 260 15.80 -15.77 3.07
CA CYS A 260 15.86 -15.59 4.53
C CYS A 260 16.47 -16.80 5.23
N GLY A 261 17.40 -16.59 6.15
CA GLY A 261 18.07 -17.67 6.88
C GLY A 261 18.66 -18.72 5.94
N ASP A 262 18.36 -19.99 6.21
CA ASP A 262 18.82 -21.14 5.44
C ASP A 262 17.89 -21.47 4.25
N PHE A 263 16.76 -20.77 4.11
CA PHE A 263 15.85 -20.96 2.98
C PHE A 263 16.44 -20.34 1.72
N LEU A 264 16.50 -21.12 0.63
CA LEU A 264 17.00 -20.65 -0.67
C LEU A 264 16.18 -19.49 -1.24
N ASN A 265 14.90 -19.42 -0.88
CA ASN A 265 13.93 -18.42 -1.32
C ASN A 265 13.38 -17.62 -0.11
N VAL A 266 12.31 -16.85 -0.31
CA VAL A 266 11.72 -16.02 0.76
C VAL A 266 10.52 -16.73 1.38
N PRO A 267 10.63 -17.29 2.61
CA PRO A 267 9.50 -17.83 3.35
C PRO A 267 8.62 -16.69 3.88
N LEU A 268 7.30 -16.84 3.77
CA LEU A 268 6.30 -15.85 4.14
C LEU A 268 5.24 -16.48 5.05
N LEU A 269 4.80 -15.73 6.07
CA LEU A 269 3.68 -16.09 6.93
C LEU A 269 2.52 -15.13 6.69
N GLY A 270 1.38 -15.69 6.29
CA GLY A 270 0.12 -14.97 6.10
C GLY A 270 -0.82 -15.15 7.30
N THR A 271 -2.04 -14.64 7.20
CA THR A 271 -3.10 -14.83 8.20
C THR A 271 -3.60 -16.28 8.26
N ARG A 272 -3.36 -17.09 7.22
CA ARG A 272 -3.88 -18.48 7.11
C ARG A 272 -2.83 -19.57 7.21
N GLY A 273 -1.57 -19.24 6.95
CA GLY A 273 -0.47 -20.18 7.02
C GLY A 273 0.76 -19.68 6.27
N GLY A 274 1.68 -20.59 5.99
CA GLY A 274 2.95 -20.24 5.34
C GLY A 274 2.97 -20.59 3.86
N ILE A 275 3.68 -19.76 3.10
CA ILE A 275 4.04 -19.98 1.70
C ILE A 275 5.42 -19.36 1.44
N ASN A 276 6.06 -19.62 0.31
CA ASN A 276 7.28 -18.95 -0.12
C ASN A 276 7.13 -18.41 -1.55
N TYR A 277 8.00 -17.50 -1.96
CA TYR A 277 8.13 -17.11 -3.36
C TYR A 277 9.61 -16.98 -3.73
N ASN A 278 9.91 -17.04 -5.03
CA ASN A 278 11.28 -16.91 -5.54
C ASN A 278 11.52 -15.55 -6.19
N PRO A 279 12.30 -14.64 -5.56
CA PRO A 279 12.66 -13.34 -6.13
C PRO A 279 13.50 -13.42 -7.41
N GLU A 280 14.22 -14.52 -7.67
CA GLU A 280 15.04 -14.68 -8.87
C GLU A 280 14.20 -14.63 -10.16
N LEU A 281 12.91 -14.97 -10.09
CA LEU A 281 11.98 -14.86 -11.22
C LEU A 281 11.61 -13.39 -11.53
N ALA A 282 11.83 -12.48 -10.59
CA ALA A 282 11.50 -11.06 -10.71
C ALA A 282 12.69 -10.20 -11.19
N MET A 283 13.86 -10.79 -11.50
CA MET A 283 15.07 -10.01 -11.82
C MET A 283 14.86 -9.07 -13.01
N ARG A 284 14.06 -9.48 -14.00
CA ARG A 284 13.67 -8.61 -15.12
C ARG A 284 12.87 -7.38 -14.67
N GLN A 285 11.96 -7.55 -13.71
CA GLN A 285 11.20 -6.43 -13.11
C GLN A 285 12.11 -5.48 -12.32
N PHE A 286 13.21 -5.99 -11.75
CA PHE A 286 14.28 -5.19 -11.15
C PHE A 286 15.24 -4.55 -12.17
N GLY A 287 15.02 -4.77 -13.46
CA GLY A 287 15.83 -4.25 -14.56
C GLY A 287 17.04 -5.09 -14.91
N PHE A 288 17.23 -6.26 -14.30
CA PHE A 288 18.38 -7.13 -14.57
C PHE A 288 18.05 -8.21 -15.60
N PRO A 289 19.03 -8.65 -16.41
CA PRO A 289 18.78 -9.62 -17.46
C PRO A 289 18.46 -11.02 -16.93
N MET A 290 17.55 -11.72 -17.61
CA MET A 290 17.28 -13.13 -17.40
C MET A 290 18.06 -13.96 -18.42
N LYS A 291 19.06 -14.72 -17.98
CA LYS A 291 19.93 -15.49 -18.91
C LYS A 291 19.39 -16.87 -19.23
N THR A 292 19.06 -17.63 -18.19
CA THR A 292 18.59 -19.02 -18.26
C THR A 292 17.54 -19.26 -17.19
N LYS A 293 16.89 -20.43 -17.23
CA LYS A 293 16.08 -20.94 -16.11
C LYS A 293 16.85 -20.77 -14.78
N PRO A 294 16.26 -20.11 -13.76
CA PRO A 294 16.92 -20.00 -12.46
C PRO A 294 17.19 -21.39 -11.85
N ILE A 295 18.36 -21.54 -11.23
CA ILE A 295 18.84 -22.84 -10.71
C ILE A 295 18.12 -23.18 -9.41
N ASN A 296 17.83 -22.17 -8.59
CA ASN A 296 17.20 -22.32 -7.27
C ASN A 296 15.66 -22.26 -7.35
N LEU A 297 15.07 -22.84 -8.40
CA LEU A 297 13.61 -22.93 -8.57
C LEU A 297 12.95 -24.00 -7.71
N ALA A 298 13.69 -24.65 -6.79
CA ALA A 298 13.12 -25.58 -5.84
C ALA A 298 12.01 -24.86 -5.05
N THR A 299 10.77 -25.02 -5.50
CA THR A 299 9.58 -24.80 -4.70
C THR A 299 9.52 -25.98 -3.76
N SER A 300 10.26 -25.85 -2.65
CA SER A 300 10.02 -26.68 -1.48
C SER A 300 8.50 -26.74 -1.22
N PRO A 301 7.98 -27.85 -0.66
CA PRO A 301 6.56 -28.05 -0.39
C PRO A 301 6.01 -27.11 0.70
N GLU A 302 6.66 -25.96 0.91
CA GLU A 302 6.32 -24.91 1.83
C GLU A 302 5.05 -24.19 1.38
N PHE A 303 3.94 -24.88 1.52
CA PHE A 303 2.59 -24.36 1.50
C PHE A 303 1.81 -25.13 2.58
N PHE A 304 1.37 -24.43 3.60
CA PHE A 304 0.63 -25.03 4.70
C PHE A 304 -0.40 -24.05 5.26
N TYR A 305 -1.44 -24.58 5.89
CA TYR A 305 -2.31 -23.85 6.81
C TYR A 305 -1.79 -23.99 8.23
N TYR A 306 -2.11 -23.05 9.11
CA TYR A 306 -1.76 -23.20 10.52
C TYR A 306 -2.34 -24.47 11.15
N SER A 307 -3.50 -24.94 10.69
CA SER A 307 -4.14 -26.17 11.17
C SER A 307 -3.44 -27.47 10.76
N ASN A 308 -2.61 -27.44 9.71
CA ASN A 308 -1.90 -28.62 9.20
C ASN A 308 -0.40 -28.36 9.00
N ALA A 309 0.14 -27.36 9.70
CA ALA A 309 1.53 -26.98 9.62
C ALA A 309 2.43 -28.13 10.12
N PRO A 310 3.50 -28.49 9.39
CA PRO A 310 4.52 -29.39 9.93
C PRO A 310 5.12 -28.82 11.22
N THR A 311 5.42 -29.69 12.17
CA THR A 311 5.99 -29.31 13.47
C THR A 311 7.26 -28.47 13.28
N GLY A 312 7.32 -27.30 13.91
CA GLY A 312 8.49 -26.41 13.84
C GLY A 312 8.58 -25.54 12.59
N GLN A 313 7.70 -25.73 11.59
CA GLN A 313 7.78 -25.02 10.31
C GLN A 313 7.50 -23.52 10.46
N ARG A 314 6.49 -23.17 11.27
CA ARG A 314 6.14 -21.80 11.61
C ARG A 314 7.30 -21.10 12.30
N GLU A 315 7.92 -21.74 13.27
CA GLU A 315 9.04 -21.21 14.02
C GLU A 315 10.29 -21.11 13.14
N ALA A 316 10.50 -22.03 12.21
CA ALA A 316 11.58 -21.95 11.22
C ALA A 316 11.43 -20.73 10.30
N PHE A 317 10.22 -20.49 9.78
CA PHE A 317 9.92 -19.29 8.99
C PHE A 317 10.16 -18.03 9.82
N THR A 318 9.64 -18.00 11.05
CA THR A 318 9.82 -16.89 11.99
C THR A 318 11.30 -16.59 12.25
N ARG A 319 12.12 -17.63 12.52
CA ARG A 319 13.57 -17.48 12.76
C ARG A 319 14.32 -17.05 11.51
N ALA A 320 13.94 -17.53 10.32
CA ALA A 320 14.60 -17.16 9.08
C ALA A 320 14.58 -15.64 8.83
N TRP A 321 13.49 -14.99 9.21
CA TRP A 321 13.33 -13.53 9.11
C TRP A 321 14.28 -12.71 9.98
N SER A 322 14.96 -13.31 10.97
CA SER A 322 16.03 -12.61 11.69
C SER A 322 17.34 -12.53 10.90
N LYS A 323 17.44 -13.21 9.76
CA LYS A 323 18.64 -13.29 8.89
C LYS A 323 18.26 -13.07 7.42
N VAL A 324 17.68 -11.91 7.10
CA VAL A 324 17.28 -11.57 5.73
C VAL A 324 18.53 -11.40 4.85
N ARG A 325 18.57 -12.12 3.71
CA ARG A 325 19.68 -12.06 2.75
C ARG A 325 19.34 -11.10 1.62
N ARG A 326 20.12 -10.02 1.51
CA ARG A 326 19.95 -8.97 0.49
C ARG A 326 21.10 -9.01 -0.51
N LYS A 327 20.80 -8.67 -1.77
CA LYS A 327 21.81 -8.46 -2.79
C LYS A 327 21.78 -7.03 -3.28
N SER A 328 22.93 -6.36 -3.20
CA SER A 328 23.08 -5.01 -3.74
C SER A 328 22.94 -5.02 -5.26
N VAL A 329 22.22 -4.04 -5.79
CA VAL A 329 22.09 -3.81 -7.24
C VAL A 329 23.44 -3.61 -7.94
N LYS A 330 24.45 -3.12 -7.21
CA LYS A 330 25.82 -2.94 -7.73
C LYS A 330 26.47 -4.26 -8.14
N HIS A 331 26.09 -5.37 -7.49
CA HIS A 331 26.64 -6.71 -7.75
C HIS A 331 25.82 -7.51 -8.77
N LEU A 332 24.80 -6.91 -9.38
CA LEU A 332 23.89 -7.55 -10.31
C LEU A 332 24.14 -7.18 -11.78
N GLY A 333 25.12 -6.31 -12.02
CA GLY A 333 25.51 -5.89 -13.36
C GLY A 333 24.69 -4.72 -13.89
N VAL A 334 24.73 -4.52 -15.21
CA VAL A 334 24.03 -3.43 -15.89
C VAL A 334 22.54 -3.73 -15.98
N ARG A 335 21.71 -2.71 -15.70
CA ARG A 335 20.26 -2.81 -15.91
C ARG A 335 19.96 -2.73 -17.40
N SER A 336 19.53 -3.85 -17.99
CA SER A 336 19.08 -3.90 -19.38
C SER A 336 17.61 -4.33 -19.52
N GLY A 337 17.04 -5.03 -18.52
CA GLY A 337 15.67 -5.55 -18.59
C GLY A 337 15.44 -6.59 -19.68
N ILE A 338 16.50 -7.15 -20.28
CA ILE A 338 16.45 -8.08 -21.41
C ILE A 338 16.30 -9.53 -20.92
N ALA A 339 15.50 -10.33 -21.61
CA ALA A 339 15.51 -11.79 -21.47
C ALA A 339 16.31 -12.40 -22.63
N HIS A 340 17.26 -13.28 -22.32
CA HIS A 340 18.00 -14.04 -23.31
C HIS A 340 17.14 -15.20 -23.84
N GLU A 341 17.45 -15.64 -25.06
CA GLU A 341 16.75 -16.71 -25.77
C GLU A 341 16.55 -17.98 -24.93
N ALA A 342 17.59 -18.44 -24.21
CA ALA A 342 17.50 -19.63 -23.38
C ALA A 342 16.46 -19.51 -22.24
N TYR A 343 16.32 -18.32 -21.64
CA TYR A 343 15.28 -18.05 -20.66
C TYR A 343 13.90 -17.95 -21.34
N THR A 344 13.80 -17.20 -22.44
CA THR A 344 12.54 -17.02 -23.18
C THR A 344 11.99 -18.36 -23.65
N GLN A 345 12.82 -19.21 -24.25
CA GLN A 345 12.43 -20.56 -24.68
C GLN A 345 11.98 -21.42 -23.50
N TRP A 346 12.63 -21.30 -22.34
CA TRP A 346 12.19 -22.01 -21.14
C TRP A 346 10.78 -21.57 -20.69
N VAL A 347 10.49 -20.27 -20.73
CA VAL A 347 9.15 -19.76 -20.39
C VAL A 347 8.10 -20.23 -21.41
N ILE A 348 8.43 -20.23 -22.70
CA ILE A 348 7.54 -20.73 -23.77
C ILE A 348 7.22 -22.21 -23.54
N ASN A 349 8.25 -23.04 -23.35
CA ASN A 349 8.08 -24.47 -23.06
C ASN A 349 7.22 -24.68 -21.80
N ARG A 350 7.39 -23.83 -20.78
CA ARG A 350 6.58 -23.89 -19.57
C ARG A 350 5.12 -23.50 -19.83
N ALA A 351 4.88 -22.47 -20.63
CA ALA A 351 3.55 -22.02 -21.00
C ALA A 351 2.79 -23.10 -21.80
N GLU A 352 3.49 -23.83 -22.66
CA GLU A 352 2.97 -24.99 -23.37
C GLU A 352 2.67 -26.16 -22.41
N GLU A 353 3.61 -26.48 -21.52
CA GLU A 353 3.48 -27.56 -20.52
C GLU A 353 2.25 -27.38 -19.63
N ILE A 354 2.04 -26.18 -19.07
CA ILE A 354 0.88 -25.89 -18.19
C ILE A 354 -0.40 -25.62 -18.98
N GLY A 355 -0.28 -25.35 -20.27
CA GLY A 355 -1.34 -24.87 -21.16
C GLY A 355 -1.83 -23.47 -20.80
N MET A 356 -1.75 -22.52 -21.74
CA MET A 356 -2.36 -21.20 -21.56
C MET A 356 -3.87 -21.30 -21.30
N PRO A 357 -4.46 -20.41 -20.47
CA PRO A 357 -5.88 -20.45 -20.13
C PRO A 357 -6.81 -19.96 -21.25
N TYR A 358 -6.27 -19.26 -22.25
CA TYR A 358 -7.01 -18.64 -23.34
C TYR A 358 -6.31 -18.88 -24.69
N PRO A 359 -7.01 -18.68 -25.83
CA PRO A 359 -6.44 -18.83 -27.16
C PRO A 359 -5.28 -17.86 -27.40
N ALA A 360 -4.27 -18.32 -28.14
CA ALA A 360 -3.16 -17.48 -28.55
C ALA A 360 -3.64 -16.36 -29.50
N MET A 361 -3.20 -15.13 -29.23
CA MET A 361 -3.52 -13.95 -30.05
C MET A 361 -2.34 -13.52 -30.93
N ARG A 362 -1.18 -14.13 -30.74
CA ARG A 362 0.03 -13.88 -31.53
C ARG A 362 0.88 -15.14 -31.62
N HIS A 363 1.73 -15.19 -32.63
CA HIS A 363 2.80 -16.18 -32.69
C HIS A 363 3.86 -15.87 -31.63
N VAL A 364 4.32 -16.92 -30.99
CA VAL A 364 5.33 -16.87 -29.94
C VAL A 364 6.53 -17.66 -30.44
N ALA A 365 7.69 -17.01 -30.49
CA ALA A 365 8.95 -17.64 -30.87
C ALA A 365 10.05 -17.10 -29.96
N ALA A 366 10.96 -17.98 -29.52
CA ALA A 366 12.12 -17.55 -28.73
C ALA A 366 13.17 -16.83 -29.58
N SER A 367 13.08 -16.95 -30.91
CA SER A 367 13.88 -16.14 -31.84
C SER A 367 13.72 -14.70 -31.43
N ALA A 368 14.81 -14.10 -30.94
CA ALA A 368 14.83 -12.69 -30.60
C ALA A 368 14.17 -11.95 -31.77
N PRO A 369 13.23 -11.01 -31.54
CA PRO A 369 13.00 -10.02 -32.56
C PRO A 369 14.40 -9.46 -32.81
N SER A 370 14.88 -9.63 -34.05
CA SER A 370 15.95 -8.80 -34.54
C SER A 370 15.43 -7.40 -34.28
N ILE A 371 15.88 -6.78 -33.19
CA ILE A 371 16.15 -5.35 -33.21
C ILE A 371 16.82 -5.21 -34.57
N PRO A 372 16.27 -4.41 -35.51
CA PRO A 372 17.10 -4.00 -36.62
C PRO A 372 18.26 -3.32 -35.92
N LEU A 373 19.35 -4.06 -35.70
CA LEU A 373 20.64 -3.47 -35.50
C LEU A 373 20.70 -2.49 -36.67
N PRO A 374 20.87 -1.18 -36.40
CA PRO A 374 21.13 -0.24 -37.48
C PRO A 374 22.15 -0.93 -38.36
N LEU A 375 21.81 -1.11 -39.65
CA LEU A 375 22.68 -1.82 -40.59
C LEU A 375 24.10 -1.29 -40.32
N PRO A 376 25.07 -2.16 -39.98
CA PRO A 376 26.39 -1.69 -39.66
C PRO A 376 26.84 -0.81 -40.83
N PRO A 377 27.23 0.45 -40.58
CA PRO A 377 27.51 1.40 -41.63
C PRO A 377 28.49 0.79 -42.63
N ALA A 378 28.08 0.74 -43.90
CA ALA A 378 28.77 -0.04 -44.94
C ALA A 378 30.18 0.49 -45.27
N THR A 379 30.50 1.70 -44.79
CA THR A 379 31.79 2.37 -44.96
C THR A 379 32.26 2.99 -43.64
N GLN A 380 33.58 3.10 -43.48
CA GLN A 380 34.22 3.66 -42.28
C GLN A 380 33.81 5.11 -41.99
N GLU A 381 33.47 5.88 -43.02
CA GLU A 381 32.97 7.26 -42.91
C GLU A 381 31.58 7.31 -42.27
N MET A 382 30.66 6.43 -42.68
CA MET A 382 29.33 6.32 -42.07
C MET A 382 29.40 5.89 -40.60
N TYR A 383 30.39 5.09 -40.21
CA TYR A 383 30.61 4.72 -38.80
C TYR A 383 31.06 5.91 -37.96
N GLN A 384 31.97 6.73 -38.47
CA GLN A 384 32.40 7.95 -37.78
C GLN A 384 31.27 8.97 -37.66
N GLU A 385 30.42 9.08 -38.70
CA GLU A 385 29.27 9.96 -38.70
C GLU A 385 28.18 9.51 -37.70
N HIS A 386 27.94 8.20 -37.59
CA HIS A 386 27.06 7.62 -36.57
C HIS A 386 27.57 7.86 -35.14
N LEU A 387 28.87 7.65 -34.89
CA LEU A 387 29.49 7.96 -33.59
C LEU A 387 29.40 9.45 -33.25
N ALA A 388 29.51 10.32 -34.25
CA ALA A 388 29.35 11.76 -34.07
C ALA A 388 27.88 12.13 -33.75
N MET A 389 26.90 11.49 -34.38
CA MET A 389 25.48 11.67 -34.06
C MET A 389 25.15 11.19 -32.64
N GLU A 390 25.54 9.97 -32.25
CA GLU A 390 25.35 9.46 -30.88
C GLU A 390 26.04 10.35 -29.85
N SER A 391 27.23 10.88 -30.16
CA SER A 391 27.94 11.80 -29.29
C SER A 391 27.20 13.13 -29.13
N ARG A 392 26.60 13.68 -30.19
CA ARG A 392 25.77 14.88 -30.13
C ARG A 392 24.50 14.62 -29.33
N GLU A 393 23.84 13.49 -29.55
CA GLU A 393 22.61 13.13 -28.85
C GLU A 393 22.87 12.92 -27.35
N LYS A 394 23.95 12.23 -27.00
CA LYS A 394 24.41 12.07 -25.61
C LYS A 394 24.75 13.42 -24.97
N GLN A 395 25.35 14.35 -25.70
CA GLN A 395 25.62 15.71 -25.20
C GLN A 395 24.34 16.51 -24.98
N MET A 396 23.36 16.43 -25.90
CA MET A 396 22.05 17.06 -25.73
C MET A 396 21.32 16.52 -24.50
N TRP A 397 21.23 15.19 -24.37
CA TRP A 397 20.59 14.57 -23.20
C TRP A 397 21.30 14.91 -21.89
N LYS A 398 22.63 14.98 -21.89
CA LYS A 398 23.41 15.42 -20.72
C LYS A 398 23.12 16.88 -20.37
N ALA A 399 22.99 17.77 -21.36
CA ALA A 399 22.64 19.16 -21.13
C ALA A 399 21.21 19.31 -20.55
N GLN A 400 20.23 18.61 -21.13
CA GLN A 400 18.85 18.59 -20.64
C GLN A 400 18.75 18.02 -19.21
N TYR A 401 19.52 16.96 -18.92
CA TYR A 401 19.59 16.39 -17.58
C TYR A 401 20.14 17.39 -16.56
N ASN A 402 21.25 18.06 -16.89
CA ASN A 402 21.85 19.07 -16.00
C ASN A 402 20.92 20.28 -15.81
N GLU A 403 20.19 20.68 -16.84
CA GLU A 403 19.19 21.76 -16.75
C GLU A 403 18.03 21.36 -15.82
N ALA A 404 17.53 20.12 -15.94
CA ALA A 404 16.53 19.58 -15.04
C ALA A 404 17.03 19.47 -13.58
N GLU A 405 18.28 19.06 -13.38
CA GLU A 405 18.91 18.98 -12.06
C GLU A 405 19.04 20.37 -11.41
N ASN A 406 19.46 21.39 -12.18
CA ASN A 406 19.49 22.77 -11.72
C ASN A 406 18.10 23.32 -11.39
N LEU A 407 17.08 22.93 -12.17
CA LEU A 407 15.69 23.31 -11.91
C LEU A 407 15.20 22.70 -10.59
N ILE A 408 15.49 21.41 -10.35
CA ILE A 408 15.17 20.72 -9.10
C ILE A 408 15.86 21.41 -7.92
N MET A 409 17.15 21.70 -8.02
CA MET A 409 17.90 22.39 -6.96
C MET A 409 17.34 23.78 -6.65
N THR A 410 16.86 24.49 -7.67
CA THR A 410 16.20 25.79 -7.52
C THR A 410 14.83 25.67 -6.84
N LEU A 411 14.06 24.63 -7.19
CA LEU A 411 12.76 24.37 -6.57
C LEU A 411 12.92 23.94 -5.10
N ASP A 412 13.91 23.10 -4.80
CA ASP A 412 14.24 22.68 -3.43
C ASP A 412 14.65 23.89 -2.57
N GLY A 413 15.50 24.78 -3.09
CA GLY A 413 15.84 26.02 -2.38
C GLY A 413 14.62 26.92 -2.11
N LYS A 414 13.66 26.99 -3.04
CA LYS A 414 12.39 27.71 -2.83
C LYS A 414 11.50 27.03 -1.81
N ASP A 415 11.49 25.70 -1.74
CA ASP A 415 10.72 24.94 -0.76
C ASP A 415 11.31 25.09 0.66
N GLU A 416 12.64 25.06 0.78
CA GLU A 416 13.35 25.35 2.02
C GLU A 416 13.06 26.77 2.52
N GLN A 417 13.10 27.76 1.62
CA GLN A 417 12.75 29.14 1.95
C GLN A 417 11.30 29.27 2.43
N LYS A 418 10.34 28.69 1.70
CA LYS A 418 8.93 28.66 2.12
C LYS A 418 8.73 27.94 3.46
N THR A 419 9.50 26.90 3.71
CA THR A 419 9.45 26.14 4.97
C THR A 419 9.96 27.01 6.13
N HIS A 420 11.03 27.78 5.91
CA HIS A 420 11.54 28.73 6.88
C HIS A 420 10.53 29.87 7.16
N GLU A 421 9.94 30.46 6.12
CA GLU A 421 8.90 31.49 6.25
C GLU A 421 7.69 30.97 7.04
N ASN A 422 7.21 29.76 6.72
CA ASN A 422 6.13 29.10 7.47
C ASN A 422 6.48 28.85 8.94
N LEU A 423 7.74 28.53 9.25
CA LEU A 423 8.20 28.35 10.61
C LEU A 423 8.19 29.67 11.39
N MET A 424 8.61 30.77 10.75
CA MET A 424 8.57 32.10 11.36
C MET A 424 7.14 32.57 11.62
N LEU A 425 6.23 32.40 10.63
CA LEU A 425 4.80 32.69 10.79
C LEU A 425 4.16 31.86 11.91
N LYS A 426 4.54 30.58 12.06
CA LYS A 426 4.07 29.75 13.18
C LYS A 426 4.52 30.29 14.54
N LYS A 427 5.76 30.79 14.66
CA LYS A 427 6.26 31.39 15.91
C LYS A 427 5.47 32.65 16.27
N GLU A 428 5.20 33.53 15.30
CA GLU A 428 4.37 34.72 15.51
C GLU A 428 2.93 34.35 15.88
N LEU A 429 2.33 33.34 15.23
CA LEU A 429 1.01 32.82 15.58
C LEU A 429 0.93 32.29 17.01
N VAL A 430 2.00 31.67 17.53
CA VAL A 430 2.06 31.22 18.94
C VAL A 430 2.13 32.42 19.89
N LYS A 431 2.89 33.46 19.54
CA LYS A 431 3.00 34.67 20.34
C LYS A 431 1.68 35.42 20.44
N VAL A 432 1.01 35.67 19.30
CA VAL A 432 -0.30 36.33 19.25
C VAL A 432 -1.36 35.53 20.03
N ARG A 433 -1.31 34.19 19.96
CA ARG A 433 -2.23 33.34 20.72
C ARG A 433 -2.04 33.47 22.22
N ARG A 434 -0.80 33.54 22.70
CA ARG A 434 -0.50 33.78 24.13
C ARG A 434 -0.98 35.15 24.59
N GLU A 435 -0.77 36.19 23.79
CA GLU A 435 -1.27 37.54 24.09
C GLU A 435 -2.81 37.60 24.14
N LEU A 436 -3.48 36.81 23.28
CA LEU A 436 -4.94 36.69 23.30
C LEU A 436 -5.42 35.98 24.57
N GLU A 437 -4.77 34.87 24.94
CA GLU A 437 -5.07 34.14 26.19
C GLU A 437 -4.89 35.03 27.44
N GLU A 438 -3.82 35.83 27.50
CA GLU A 438 -3.60 36.78 28.60
C GLU A 438 -4.70 37.86 28.65
N LYS A 439 -5.13 38.39 27.50
CA LYS A 439 -6.23 39.37 27.43
C LYS A 439 -7.56 38.77 27.85
N ASP A 440 -7.85 37.53 27.46
CA ASP A 440 -9.05 36.81 27.86
C ASP A 440 -9.05 36.55 29.39
N GLU A 441 -7.91 36.18 29.97
CA GLU A 441 -7.80 36.03 31.43
C GLU A 441 -8.03 37.34 32.20
N LEU A 442 -7.53 38.46 31.69
CA LEU A 442 -7.73 39.79 32.26
C LEU A 442 -9.21 40.19 32.21
N LEU A 443 -9.87 40.01 31.05
CA LEU A 443 -11.30 40.25 30.89
C LEU A 443 -12.14 39.41 31.86
N MET A 444 -11.76 38.15 32.07
CA MET A 444 -12.44 37.26 33.00
C MET A 444 -12.24 37.68 34.47
N ARG A 445 -11.07 38.21 34.85
CA ARG A 445 -10.84 38.78 36.19
C ARG A 445 -11.65 40.06 36.41
N ASP A 446 -11.70 40.95 35.43
CA ASP A 446 -12.44 42.19 35.53
C ASP A 446 -13.96 41.95 35.58
N SER A 447 -14.47 41.00 34.80
CA SER A 447 -15.86 40.55 34.89
C SER A 447 -16.22 39.98 36.27
N LYS A 448 -15.30 39.20 36.88
CA LYS A 448 -15.47 38.69 38.25
C LYS A 448 -15.44 39.80 39.30
N ARG A 449 -14.54 40.78 39.17
CA ARG A 449 -14.51 41.97 40.06
C ARG A 449 -15.77 42.82 39.93
N ALA A 450 -16.28 43.02 38.72
CA ALA A 450 -17.52 43.75 38.47
C ALA A 450 -18.74 43.06 39.09
N ARG A 451 -18.84 41.72 38.97
CA ARG A 451 -19.88 40.92 39.67
C ARG A 451 -19.72 40.95 41.19
N GLY A 452 -18.49 40.88 41.69
CA GLY A 452 -18.20 40.99 43.13
C GLY A 452 -18.62 42.35 43.71
N ARG A 453 -18.35 43.45 43.00
CA ARG A 453 -18.82 44.80 43.36
C ARG A 453 -20.35 44.91 43.31
N ARG A 454 -21.00 44.39 42.26
CA ARG A 454 -22.48 44.33 42.20
C ARG A 454 -23.09 43.56 43.36
N ASN A 455 -22.52 42.41 43.72
CA ASN A 455 -22.99 41.59 44.83
C ASN A 455 -22.70 42.24 46.20
N PHE A 456 -21.62 43.02 46.32
CA PHE A 456 -21.32 43.80 47.53
C PHE A 456 -22.31 44.95 47.72
N TYR A 457 -22.60 45.72 46.66
CA TYR A 457 -23.62 46.78 46.69
C TYR A 457 -25.04 46.24 46.93
N ALA A 458 -25.40 45.09 46.35
CA ALA A 458 -26.70 44.45 46.59
C ALA A 458 -26.87 43.89 48.03
N ARG A 459 -25.76 43.64 48.75
CA ARG A 459 -25.78 43.09 50.11
C ARG A 459 -25.68 44.16 51.21
N TYR A 460 -25.25 45.37 50.86
CA TYR A 460 -25.12 46.51 51.79
C TYR A 460 -26.17 47.61 51.60
N CYS A 461 -26.92 47.62 50.49
CA CYS A 461 -28.03 48.56 50.27
C CYS A 461 -29.42 47.89 50.38
N GLY A 462 -29.49 46.72 51.02
CA GLY A 462 -30.71 45.93 51.20
C GLY A 462 -31.23 45.92 52.63
N SER A 463 -31.19 47.05 53.33
CA SER A 463 -31.92 47.28 54.59
C SER A 463 -31.91 48.77 54.94
N ASP A 464 -33.09 49.28 55.30
CA ASP A 464 -33.46 50.64 55.74
C ASP A 464 -33.62 51.65 54.58
N SER A 465 -34.74 52.38 54.40
CA SER A 465 -35.86 52.73 55.27
C SER A 465 -37.05 53.28 54.46
N GLU A 466 -38.18 53.38 55.16
CA GLU A 466 -39.52 53.83 54.77
C GLU A 466 -39.68 55.27 54.22
N SER A 467 -40.88 55.48 53.67
CA SER A 467 -41.74 56.68 53.68
C SER A 467 -41.52 57.82 52.67
N GLU A 468 -42.58 58.03 51.87
CA GLU A 468 -43.31 59.29 51.54
C GLU A 468 -42.47 60.53 51.14
N SER A 469 -42.75 61.29 50.08
CA SER A 469 -44.03 61.77 49.54
C SER A 469 -43.85 62.39 48.14
N GLU A 470 -44.96 62.48 47.38
CA GLU A 470 -45.39 63.56 46.45
C GLU A 470 -44.37 64.13 45.42
N ASP A 471 -44.65 64.31 44.13
CA ASP A 471 -45.91 64.63 43.47
C ASP A 471 -45.74 64.46 41.94
N HIS A 472 -46.82 64.04 41.27
CA HIS A 472 -47.02 64.17 39.82
C HIS A 472 -47.37 65.64 39.49
N PRO A 473 -47.12 66.17 38.26
CA PRO A 473 -48.01 65.94 37.11
C PRO A 473 -47.29 65.72 35.76
N THR A 474 -47.74 64.79 34.90
CA THR A 474 -48.67 64.98 33.76
C THR A 474 -48.17 66.05 32.77
N THR A 475 -47.93 65.82 31.47
CA THR A 475 -48.84 65.39 30.37
C THR A 475 -47.94 65.36 29.11
N SER A 476 -47.89 64.31 28.28
CA SER A 476 -48.80 63.92 27.18
C SER A 476 -48.58 64.64 25.83
N TYR A 477 -48.57 63.81 24.77
CA TYR A 477 -48.61 64.05 23.31
C TYR A 477 -47.29 64.50 22.64
N ALA A 478 -46.85 63.91 21.53
CA ALA A 478 -47.55 63.13 20.49
C ALA A 478 -46.80 61.86 20.07
#